data_AF-A0A0D0BV20-F1
#
_entry.id   AF-A0A0D0BV20-F1
#
_cell.length_a   1.000
_cell.length_b   1.000
_cell.length_c   1.000
_cell.angle_alpha   90.00
_cell.angle_beta   90.00
_cell.angle_gamma   90.00
#
_symmetry.space_group_name_H-M   'P 1'
#
loop_
_entity.id
_entity.type
_entity.pdbx_description
1 polymer ?
#
loop_
_entity_poly.entity_id
_entity_poly.type
_entity_poly.pdbx_seq_one_letter_code
_entity_poly.pdbx_strand_id
1 'polypeptide(L)'
;MHPLLGDSSPKSFLPRASDFLGSEHSAYPETSMDIFEVPRHSSPAKVPEMELLRQISEYTQPYDDVIALLHENHAQPSETPGYQQSFSSPIYVLPTEIMTEILLMVLAGEEFHFYDLDLHCVCEVYILMGVCSWWRELILSHPIFWTLPIDFFWGSGADSSDTEAVRDALKACLSRSGSTLPLKISVRFFDAPSPSQLGLSECLLALAEHKSQWQELTVNVYECRAFEYLFTSVNSGNLGLETEFLFPLLEKLEIGICSRVSSLRPSLLSKIVVNSPRLRTLYLPRSFEATSTFRKSEFKNLTSLTLECYFGRSFGCLLEACPLLQDLDVRDFVPGSDHQELPSIYHTHLRTLTIGRIDPRSTPNVWQSVRLPNLTSLKVAIDYRTLHFSYGDICNRLNDLRRMILLSKCVLQELHFDHLHWISQIDVVAFLEGIPTKSCIVDGLPFERAD
;
A
#
# COMPACT_ATOMS: atom_id res chain seq x y z
N MET A 1 49.51 -51.02 43.07
CA MET A 1 48.62 -52.17 43.34
C MET A 1 47.19 -51.66 43.35
N HIS A 2 46.38 -52.06 42.36
CA HIS A 2 44.90 -52.08 42.43
C HIS A 2 44.45 -53.01 43.58
N PRO A 3 43.22 -52.91 44.16
CA PRO A 3 41.91 -52.88 43.45
C PRO A 3 40.82 -51.96 44.12
N LEU A 4 39.91 -51.31 43.37
CA LEU A 4 38.57 -51.69 42.83
C LEU A 4 37.35 -51.25 43.70
N LEU A 5 36.39 -50.65 42.95
CA LEU A 5 34.91 -50.66 43.08
C LEU A 5 34.19 -49.70 44.05
N GLY A 6 33.25 -48.94 43.47
CA GLY A 6 32.24 -48.16 44.20
C GLY A 6 31.48 -47.13 43.36
N ASP A 7 30.76 -47.61 42.34
CA ASP A 7 29.84 -46.88 41.46
C ASP A 7 28.60 -46.32 42.21
N SER A 8 28.14 -45.10 41.87
CA SER A 8 26.71 -44.78 41.64
C SER A 8 26.49 -43.26 41.44
N SER A 9 26.24 -42.86 40.19
CA SER A 9 25.65 -41.56 39.83
C SER A 9 24.50 -41.80 38.84
N PRO A 10 23.36 -41.11 38.98
CA PRO A 10 22.19 -41.36 38.16
C PRO A 10 22.30 -40.68 36.78
N LYS A 11 22.05 -41.48 35.74
CA LYS A 11 21.92 -41.03 34.35
C LYS A 11 20.54 -40.40 34.12
N SER A 12 20.51 -39.13 33.74
CA SER A 12 19.37 -38.49 33.07
C SER A 12 19.48 -38.68 31.56
N PHE A 13 18.51 -39.36 30.97
CA PHE A 13 18.33 -39.50 29.52
C PHE A 13 17.64 -38.25 28.95
N LEU A 14 18.23 -37.66 27.92
CA LEU A 14 17.56 -36.80 26.94
C LEU A 14 17.93 -37.34 25.53
N PRO A 15 16.97 -37.51 24.60
CA PRO A 15 17.28 -37.95 23.26
C PRO A 15 17.74 -36.78 22.37
N ARG A 16 18.83 -37.00 21.63
CA ARG A 16 19.31 -36.17 20.52
C ARG A 16 18.41 -36.37 19.31
N ALA A 17 17.92 -35.27 18.74
CA ALA A 17 17.33 -35.23 17.41
C ALA A 17 18.38 -34.77 16.41
N SER A 18 18.95 -35.72 15.68
CA SER A 18 19.72 -35.51 14.47
C SER A 18 19.71 -36.85 13.75
N ASP A 19 18.98 -36.95 12.64
CA ASP A 19 19.16 -37.88 11.52
C ASP A 19 17.85 -37.97 10.73
N PHE A 20 17.65 -37.11 9.72
CA PHE A 20 16.77 -37.38 8.58
C PHE A 20 17.21 -36.54 7.38
N LEU A 21 18.24 -37.01 6.69
CA LEU A 21 18.47 -36.73 5.28
C LEU A 21 18.39 -38.06 4.55
N GLY A 22 17.30 -38.26 3.82
CA GLY A 22 17.06 -39.40 2.95
C GLY A 22 16.37 -38.89 1.69
N SER A 23 17.16 -38.75 0.62
CA SER A 23 16.69 -38.38 -0.71
C SER A 23 16.03 -39.60 -1.36
N GLU A 24 14.87 -39.46 -1.98
CA GLU A 24 14.48 -40.32 -3.09
C GLU A 24 13.76 -39.51 -4.17
N HIS A 25 14.33 -39.58 -5.37
CA HIS A 25 13.81 -39.10 -6.63
C HIS A 25 12.50 -39.82 -6.98
N SER A 26 11.46 -39.05 -7.30
CA SER A 26 10.28 -39.58 -7.99
C SER A 26 10.12 -38.86 -9.32
N ALA A 27 10.27 -39.65 -10.39
CA ALA A 27 10.01 -39.29 -11.76
C ALA A 27 8.50 -39.18 -12.00
N TYR A 28 8.03 -38.04 -12.49
CA TYR A 28 6.70 -37.91 -13.05
C TYR A 28 6.76 -38.01 -14.58
N PRO A 29 5.87 -38.80 -15.21
CA PRO A 29 5.87 -38.97 -16.66
C PRO A 29 5.22 -37.77 -17.37
N GLU A 30 5.86 -37.37 -18.46
CA GLU A 30 5.33 -36.46 -19.47
C GLU A 30 3.97 -36.97 -19.97
N THR A 31 2.92 -36.17 -19.77
CA THR A 31 1.63 -36.40 -20.41
C THR A 31 1.47 -35.36 -21.51
N SER A 32 1.67 -35.81 -22.74
CA SER A 32 1.33 -35.13 -23.98
C SER A 32 -0.16 -34.78 -23.98
N MET A 33 -0.50 -33.49 -23.90
CA MET A 33 -1.84 -32.99 -24.22
C MET A 33 -1.85 -32.54 -25.68
N ASP A 34 -2.63 -33.26 -26.48
CA ASP A 34 -2.93 -32.94 -27.86
C ASP A 34 -3.57 -31.56 -27.98
N ILE A 35 -3.06 -30.80 -28.94
CA ILE A 35 -3.49 -29.48 -29.35
C ILE A 35 -4.87 -29.62 -30.02
N PHE A 36 -5.93 -29.17 -29.33
CA PHE A 36 -7.21 -28.92 -29.98
C PHE A 36 -7.18 -27.57 -30.70
N GLU A 37 -7.42 -27.59 -32.00
CA GLU A 37 -7.65 -26.40 -32.83
C GLU A 37 -8.86 -25.61 -32.31
N VAL A 38 -8.64 -24.35 -31.92
CA VAL A 38 -9.69 -23.41 -31.55
C VAL A 38 -10.29 -22.82 -32.84
N PRO A 39 -11.62 -22.89 -33.05
CA PRO A 39 -12.27 -22.25 -34.18
C PRO A 39 -12.12 -20.72 -34.09
N ARG A 40 -11.73 -20.09 -35.20
CA ARG A 40 -11.77 -18.64 -35.38
C ARG A 40 -13.22 -18.17 -35.30
N HIS A 41 -13.63 -17.69 -34.13
CA HIS A 41 -14.87 -16.94 -33.99
C HIS A 41 -14.67 -15.46 -34.33
N SER A 42 -15.65 -15.00 -35.08
CA SER A 42 -15.92 -13.66 -35.59
C SER A 42 -15.72 -12.53 -34.58
N SER A 43 -15.23 -11.40 -35.11
CA SER A 43 -15.15 -10.07 -34.50
C SER A 43 -16.30 -9.76 -33.53
N PRO A 44 -16.02 -9.34 -32.27
CA PRO A 44 -17.07 -8.87 -31.39
C PRO A 44 -17.57 -7.50 -31.89
N ALA A 45 -18.89 -7.38 -32.01
CA ALA A 45 -19.56 -6.12 -32.27
C ALA A 45 -19.39 -5.19 -31.07
N LYS A 46 -19.18 -3.89 -31.34
CA LYS A 46 -19.09 -2.84 -30.31
C LYS A 46 -20.36 -2.82 -29.47
N VAL A 47 -20.27 -3.26 -28.23
CA VAL A 47 -21.18 -2.87 -27.15
C VAL A 47 -20.30 -2.44 -25.98
N PRO A 48 -20.06 -1.13 -25.73
CA PRO A 48 -19.23 -0.78 -24.57
C PRO A 48 -19.75 0.34 -23.63
N GLU A 49 -20.65 1.24 -24.05
CA GLU A 49 -20.98 2.43 -23.22
C GLU A 49 -22.44 2.45 -22.73
N MET A 50 -23.38 2.08 -23.59
CA MET A 50 -24.81 2.05 -23.24
C MET A 50 -25.14 0.99 -22.19
N GLU A 51 -24.42 -0.13 -22.17
CA GLU A 51 -24.66 -1.21 -21.19
C GLU A 51 -24.13 -0.84 -19.80
N LEU A 52 -22.95 -0.21 -19.72
CA LEU A 52 -22.42 0.32 -18.46
C LEU A 52 -23.35 1.41 -17.91
N LEU A 53 -23.81 2.33 -18.76
CA LEU A 53 -24.79 3.35 -18.38
C LEU A 53 -26.14 2.75 -17.97
N ARG A 54 -26.57 1.65 -18.60
CA ARG A 54 -27.78 0.91 -18.22
C ARG A 54 -27.62 0.27 -16.84
N GLN A 55 -26.50 -0.39 -16.57
CA GLN A 55 -26.19 -0.99 -15.26
C GLN A 55 -26.08 0.08 -14.17
N ILE A 56 -25.45 1.22 -14.46
CA ILE A 56 -25.44 2.39 -13.56
C ILE A 56 -26.87 2.89 -13.34
N SER A 57 -27.71 2.95 -14.38
CA SER A 57 -29.12 3.37 -14.24
C SER A 57 -29.95 2.39 -13.41
N GLU A 58 -29.73 1.09 -13.56
CA GLU A 58 -30.36 0.04 -12.73
C GLU A 58 -29.90 0.14 -11.28
N TYR A 59 -28.63 0.53 -11.05
CA TYR A 59 -28.11 0.77 -9.71
C TYR A 59 -28.61 2.10 -9.10
N THR A 60 -28.86 3.11 -9.93
CA THR A 60 -29.52 4.35 -9.50
C THR A 60 -31.04 4.19 -9.38
N GLN A 61 -31.61 3.05 -9.80
CA GLN A 61 -33.05 2.81 -9.78
C GLN A 61 -33.73 2.98 -8.40
N PRO A 62 -33.10 2.65 -7.25
CA PRO A 62 -33.65 2.99 -5.93
C PRO A 62 -33.75 4.50 -5.70
N TYR A 63 -32.86 5.29 -6.33
CA TYR A 63 -32.95 6.75 -6.35
C TYR A 63 -33.96 7.21 -7.40
N ASP A 64 -34.16 6.48 -8.50
CA ASP A 64 -35.25 6.73 -9.43
C ASP A 64 -36.60 6.49 -8.79
N ASP A 65 -36.74 5.57 -7.84
CA ASP A 65 -37.95 5.41 -7.02
C ASP A 65 -38.12 6.58 -6.05
N VAL A 66 -37.04 7.11 -5.46
CA VAL A 66 -37.09 8.35 -4.63
C VAL A 66 -37.43 9.56 -5.50
N ILE A 67 -36.88 9.65 -6.70
CA ILE A 67 -37.17 10.68 -7.71
C ILE A 67 -38.61 10.51 -8.17
N ALA A 68 -39.08 9.30 -8.46
CA ALA A 68 -40.46 8.99 -8.83
C ALA A 68 -41.42 9.28 -7.69
N LEU A 69 -41.06 9.05 -6.44
CA LEU A 69 -41.84 9.36 -5.25
C LEU A 69 -41.85 10.87 -4.95
N LEU A 70 -40.77 11.59 -5.28
CA LEU A 70 -40.77 13.05 -5.36
C LEU A 70 -41.70 13.52 -6.48
N HIS A 71 -41.62 12.93 -7.68
CA HIS A 71 -42.48 13.23 -8.82
C HIS A 71 -43.96 12.86 -8.59
N GLU A 72 -44.27 11.82 -7.82
CA GLU A 72 -45.62 11.37 -7.47
C GLU A 72 -46.22 12.24 -6.36
N ASN A 73 -45.39 12.64 -5.38
CA ASN A 73 -45.73 13.75 -4.47
C ASN A 73 -45.93 15.08 -5.21
N HIS A 74 -45.31 15.26 -6.40
CA HIS A 74 -45.55 16.38 -7.29
C HIS A 74 -46.74 16.19 -8.25
N ALA A 75 -47.27 14.98 -8.40
CA ALA A 75 -48.40 14.67 -9.29
C ALA A 75 -49.77 14.88 -8.62
N GLN A 76 -49.82 15.23 -7.33
CA GLN A 76 -51.04 15.81 -6.76
C GLN A 76 -51.20 17.25 -7.25
N PRO A 77 -52.22 17.55 -8.08
CA PRO A 77 -52.42 18.87 -8.66
C PRO A 77 -53.03 19.79 -7.61
N SER A 78 -52.20 20.30 -6.70
CA SER A 78 -52.51 21.54 -6.00
C SER A 78 -51.96 22.68 -6.85
N GLU A 79 -52.86 23.55 -7.30
CA GLU A 79 -52.64 24.75 -8.11
C GLU A 79 -51.58 25.68 -7.48
N THR A 80 -50.30 25.35 -7.60
CA THR A 80 -49.20 26.20 -7.16
C THR A 80 -48.47 26.73 -8.40
N PRO A 81 -48.65 28.01 -8.77
CA PRO A 81 -47.97 28.63 -9.91
C PRO A 81 -46.45 28.84 -9.72
N GLY A 82 -45.79 28.02 -8.89
CA GLY A 82 -44.37 28.14 -8.52
C GLY A 82 -43.41 27.26 -9.32
N TYR A 83 -43.88 26.24 -10.06
CA TYR A 83 -42.99 25.23 -10.65
C TYR A 83 -42.15 25.69 -11.85
N GLN A 84 -42.58 26.74 -12.56
CA GLN A 84 -41.74 27.34 -13.60
C GLN A 84 -40.52 28.08 -13.05
N GLN A 85 -40.44 28.33 -11.73
CA GLN A 85 -39.26 28.93 -11.11
C GLN A 85 -38.17 27.91 -10.77
N SER A 86 -38.43 26.60 -10.76
CA SER A 86 -37.40 25.59 -10.42
C SER A 86 -36.30 25.45 -11.48
N PHE A 87 -36.61 25.74 -12.76
CA PHE A 87 -35.59 25.86 -13.83
C PHE A 87 -34.79 27.16 -13.76
N SER A 88 -35.14 28.08 -12.86
CA SER A 88 -34.33 29.28 -12.57
C SER A 88 -33.36 29.06 -11.41
N SER A 89 -33.17 27.81 -10.96
CA SER A 89 -32.12 27.49 -10.00
C SER A 89 -30.79 28.05 -10.53
N PRO A 90 -30.09 28.91 -9.76
CA PRO A 90 -28.87 29.57 -10.21
C PRO A 90 -27.78 28.60 -10.70
N ILE A 91 -27.86 27.33 -10.28
CA ILE A 91 -26.89 26.29 -10.64
C ILE A 91 -26.81 26.03 -12.14
N TYR A 92 -27.93 26.14 -12.87
CA TYR A 92 -27.95 25.92 -14.33
C TYR A 92 -27.45 27.12 -15.14
N VAL A 93 -27.22 28.25 -14.47
CA VAL A 93 -26.68 29.49 -15.08
C VAL A 93 -25.20 29.68 -14.73
N LEU A 94 -24.62 28.74 -13.97
CA LEU A 94 -23.20 28.81 -13.62
C LEU A 94 -22.34 28.65 -14.88
N PRO A 95 -21.27 29.47 -15.02
CA PRO A 95 -20.26 29.23 -16.03
C PRO A 95 -19.67 27.82 -15.91
N THR A 96 -19.32 27.24 -17.05
CA THR A 96 -18.71 25.91 -17.17
C THR A 96 -17.52 25.74 -16.24
N GLU A 97 -16.69 26.78 -16.09
CA GLU A 97 -15.52 26.77 -15.22
C GLU A 97 -15.89 26.61 -13.74
N ILE A 98 -16.90 27.36 -13.30
CA ILE A 98 -17.39 27.29 -11.91
C ILE A 98 -18.03 25.93 -11.63
N MET A 99 -18.81 25.43 -12.59
CA MET A 99 -19.42 24.10 -12.47
C MET A 99 -18.35 23.01 -12.41
N THR A 100 -17.30 23.09 -13.25
CA THR A 100 -16.17 22.16 -13.23
C THR A 100 -15.47 22.15 -11.88
N GLU A 101 -15.17 23.33 -11.31
CA GLU A 101 -14.57 23.43 -9.97
C GLU A 101 -15.47 22.84 -8.88
N ILE A 102 -16.78 23.06 -8.94
CA ILE A 102 -17.74 22.45 -8.01
C ILE A 102 -17.69 20.93 -8.10
N LEU A 103 -17.77 20.37 -9.31
CA LEU A 103 -17.72 18.91 -9.51
C LEU A 103 -16.36 18.34 -9.05
N LEU A 104 -15.26 19.03 -9.30
CA LEU A 104 -13.94 18.63 -8.81
C LEU A 104 -13.86 18.63 -7.29
N MET A 105 -14.44 19.63 -6.62
CA MET A 105 -14.50 19.66 -5.15
C MET A 105 -15.35 18.52 -4.58
N VAL A 106 -16.47 18.18 -5.23
CA VAL A 106 -17.30 17.04 -4.83
C VAL A 106 -16.51 15.73 -4.94
N LEU A 107 -15.80 15.52 -6.05
CA LEU A 107 -15.00 14.31 -6.29
C LEU A 107 -13.68 14.26 -5.50
N ALA A 108 -13.18 15.40 -5.03
CA ALA A 108 -12.00 15.46 -4.17
C ALA A 108 -12.34 15.35 -2.67
N GLY A 109 -13.64 15.47 -2.33
CA GLY A 109 -14.10 15.77 -0.98
C GLY A 109 -14.24 14.58 -0.04
N GLU A 110 -14.36 13.35 -0.53
CA GLU A 110 -14.61 12.19 0.32
C GLU A 110 -13.94 10.93 -0.23
N GLU A 111 -13.38 10.10 0.65
CA GLU A 111 -13.15 8.70 0.34
C GLU A 111 -14.49 7.96 0.53
N PHE A 112 -15.40 8.01 -0.46
CA PHE A 112 -16.61 7.19 -0.39
C PHE A 112 -16.25 5.72 -0.56
N HIS A 113 -16.01 5.05 0.56
CA HIS A 113 -15.83 3.61 0.58
C HIS A 113 -17.21 2.93 0.49
N PHE A 114 -17.65 2.60 -0.72
CA PHE A 114 -18.78 1.69 -0.92
C PHE A 114 -18.31 0.25 -0.60
N TYR A 115 -18.60 -0.22 0.60
CA TYR A 115 -18.11 -1.51 1.12
C TYR A 115 -18.96 -2.74 0.74
N ASP A 116 -19.99 -2.60 -0.09
CA ASP A 116 -21.09 -3.60 -0.12
C ASP A 116 -21.28 -4.37 -1.44
N LEU A 117 -20.36 -4.30 -2.41
CA LEU A 117 -20.49 -5.07 -3.66
C LEU A 117 -19.16 -5.61 -4.21
N ASP A 118 -19.25 -6.78 -4.82
CA ASP A 118 -18.12 -7.65 -5.14
C ASP A 118 -17.28 -7.22 -6.36
N LEU A 119 -17.75 -6.29 -7.21
CA LEU A 119 -16.93 -5.60 -8.21
C LEU A 119 -17.37 -4.17 -8.43
N HIS A 120 -16.41 -3.26 -8.33
CA HIS A 120 -16.63 -1.88 -8.72
C HIS A 120 -15.38 -1.25 -9.32
N CYS A 121 -15.54 -0.70 -10.52
CA CYS A 121 -14.82 0.51 -10.90
C CYS A 121 -15.61 1.68 -10.31
N VAL A 122 -15.41 2.02 -9.03
CA VAL A 122 -16.04 3.20 -8.43
C VAL A 122 -15.28 4.42 -8.95
N CYS A 123 -15.68 4.91 -10.11
CA CYS A 123 -15.37 6.29 -10.48
C CYS A 123 -16.60 7.10 -10.10
N GLU A 124 -16.52 7.87 -9.01
CA GLU A 124 -17.60 8.78 -8.55
C GLU A 124 -18.07 9.71 -9.68
N VAL A 125 -17.22 9.93 -10.68
CA VAL A 125 -17.52 10.58 -11.96
C VAL A 125 -18.78 10.00 -12.62
N TYR A 126 -19.00 8.69 -12.59
CA TYR A 126 -20.18 8.04 -13.17
C TYR A 126 -21.47 8.43 -12.45
N ILE A 127 -21.43 8.61 -11.13
CA ILE A 127 -22.58 9.08 -10.34
C ILE A 127 -22.95 10.50 -10.80
N LEU A 128 -21.96 11.39 -10.93
CA LEU A 128 -22.18 12.76 -11.40
C LEU A 128 -22.66 12.83 -12.85
N MET A 129 -22.22 11.90 -13.71
CA MET A 129 -22.73 11.75 -15.08
C MET A 129 -24.19 11.27 -15.13
N GLY A 130 -24.69 10.65 -14.06
CA GLY A 130 -26.09 10.22 -13.92
C GLY A 130 -27.05 11.38 -13.64
N VAL A 131 -26.58 12.47 -13.03
CA VAL A 131 -27.44 13.56 -12.52
C VAL A 131 -28.22 14.27 -13.63
N CYS A 132 -27.54 14.77 -14.65
CA CYS A 132 -28.18 15.38 -15.83
C CYS A 132 -27.28 15.36 -17.06
N SER A 133 -27.85 15.58 -18.25
CA SER A 133 -27.10 15.56 -19.51
C SER A 133 -26.01 16.65 -19.56
N TRP A 134 -26.27 17.83 -19.02
CA TRP A 134 -25.29 18.93 -19.00
C TRP A 134 -24.03 18.57 -18.19
N TRP A 135 -24.20 17.97 -17.01
CA TRP A 135 -23.07 17.49 -16.19
C TRP A 135 -22.31 16.37 -16.89
N ARG A 136 -23.04 15.46 -17.53
CA ARG A 136 -22.45 14.39 -18.33
C ARG A 136 -21.57 14.94 -19.45
N GLU A 137 -22.08 15.88 -20.24
CA GLU A 137 -21.31 16.52 -21.32
C GLU A 137 -20.11 17.29 -20.78
N LEU A 138 -20.28 17.99 -19.66
CA LEU A 138 -19.21 18.71 -18.98
C LEU A 138 -18.07 17.77 -18.55
N ILE A 139 -18.41 16.66 -17.90
CA ILE A 139 -17.45 15.65 -17.44
C ILE A 139 -16.76 14.96 -18.62
N LEU A 140 -17.52 14.58 -19.65
CA LEU A 140 -16.98 13.90 -20.82
C LEU A 140 -16.02 14.77 -21.63
N SER A 141 -16.19 16.10 -21.59
CA SER A 141 -15.37 17.06 -22.32
C SER A 141 -14.08 17.47 -21.60
N HIS A 142 -13.94 17.17 -20.31
CA HIS A 142 -12.81 17.61 -19.49
C HIS A 142 -11.98 16.41 -18.99
N PRO A 143 -10.76 16.21 -19.52
CA PRO A 143 -9.88 15.09 -19.14
C PRO A 143 -9.55 15.03 -17.64
N ILE A 144 -9.56 16.17 -16.93
CA ILE A 144 -9.19 16.24 -15.52
C ILE A 144 -10.05 15.34 -14.62
N PHE A 145 -11.34 15.17 -14.93
CA PHE A 145 -12.24 14.27 -14.18
C PHE A 145 -11.80 12.81 -14.26
N TRP A 146 -11.12 12.43 -15.34
CA TRP A 146 -10.64 11.08 -15.60
C TRP A 146 -9.20 10.86 -15.07
N THR A 147 -8.60 11.87 -14.43
CA THR A 147 -7.26 11.81 -13.83
C THR A 147 -7.28 11.84 -12.31
N LEU A 148 -8.47 12.05 -11.73
CA LEU A 148 -8.74 11.89 -10.30
C LEU A 148 -8.41 10.46 -9.86
N PRO A 149 -8.21 10.22 -8.55
CA PRO A 149 -7.92 8.87 -8.05
C PRO A 149 -8.92 7.84 -8.60
N ILE A 150 -8.44 6.96 -9.46
CA ILE A 150 -9.26 5.90 -10.05
C ILE A 150 -9.04 4.65 -9.23
N ASP A 151 -10.08 4.17 -8.55
CA ASP A 151 -10.01 2.98 -7.72
C ASP A 151 -10.73 1.81 -8.37
N PHE A 152 -9.97 0.76 -8.67
CA PHE A 152 -10.45 -0.46 -9.28
C PHE A 152 -10.48 -1.55 -8.23
N PHE A 153 -11.67 -2.00 -7.85
CA PHE A 153 -11.85 -3.09 -6.92
C PHE A 153 -12.33 -4.34 -7.63
N TRP A 154 -11.60 -5.43 -7.41
CA TRP A 154 -11.92 -6.77 -7.88
C TRP A 154 -12.07 -7.69 -6.67
N GLY A 155 -13.30 -8.10 -6.37
CA GLY A 155 -13.61 -8.98 -5.26
C GLY A 155 -13.76 -10.44 -5.65
N SER A 156 -13.92 -11.28 -4.61
CA SER A 156 -14.27 -12.68 -4.76
C SER A 156 -15.69 -12.81 -5.29
N GLY A 157 -15.88 -13.49 -6.42
CA GLY A 157 -17.23 -13.75 -6.95
C GLY A 157 -17.52 -13.07 -8.29
N ALA A 158 -16.57 -12.29 -8.82
CA ALA A 158 -16.67 -11.75 -10.17
C ALA A 158 -16.93 -12.85 -11.20
N ASP A 159 -18.04 -12.73 -11.93
CA ASP A 159 -18.21 -13.53 -13.11
C ASP A 159 -17.43 -12.92 -14.30
N SER A 160 -17.44 -13.63 -15.43
CA SER A 160 -16.76 -13.16 -16.64
C SER A 160 -17.40 -11.91 -17.24
N SER A 161 -18.69 -11.66 -17.02
CA SER A 161 -19.37 -10.46 -17.51
C SER A 161 -18.95 -9.22 -16.72
N ASP A 162 -18.87 -9.33 -15.40
CA ASP A 162 -18.44 -8.22 -14.53
C ASP A 162 -17.01 -7.79 -14.87
N THR A 163 -16.17 -8.80 -15.14
CA THR A 163 -14.79 -8.63 -15.61
C THR A 163 -14.71 -7.80 -16.90
N GLU A 164 -15.57 -8.08 -17.88
CA GLU A 164 -15.61 -7.33 -19.15
C GLU A 164 -16.09 -5.90 -18.95
N ALA A 165 -17.11 -5.69 -18.11
CA ALA A 165 -17.63 -4.36 -17.79
C ALA A 165 -16.56 -3.49 -17.10
N VAL A 166 -15.85 -4.04 -16.11
CA VAL A 166 -14.74 -3.36 -15.42
C VAL A 166 -13.61 -3.03 -16.39
N ARG A 167 -13.25 -3.96 -17.27
CA ARG A 167 -12.24 -3.74 -18.32
C ARG A 167 -12.65 -2.59 -19.24
N ASP A 168 -13.89 -2.58 -19.71
CA ASP A 168 -14.36 -1.59 -20.66
C ASP A 168 -14.49 -0.21 -20.00
N ALA A 169 -14.93 -0.16 -18.74
CA ALA A 169 -14.93 1.05 -17.93
C ALA A 169 -13.49 1.59 -17.71
N LEU A 170 -12.54 0.72 -17.36
CA LEU A 170 -11.12 1.07 -17.22
C LEU A 170 -10.56 1.66 -18.51
N LYS A 171 -10.77 0.98 -19.65
CA LYS A 171 -10.31 1.47 -20.96
C LYS A 171 -10.95 2.81 -21.31
N ALA A 172 -12.25 2.98 -21.04
CA ALA A 172 -12.94 4.24 -21.25
C ALA A 172 -12.32 5.36 -20.39
N CYS A 173 -12.11 5.12 -19.11
CA CYS A 173 -11.47 6.08 -18.21
C CYS A 173 -10.08 6.48 -18.72
N LEU A 174 -9.19 5.50 -18.94
CA LEU A 174 -7.82 5.75 -19.41
C LEU A 174 -7.78 6.50 -20.75
N SER A 175 -8.68 6.16 -21.67
CA SER A 175 -8.76 6.85 -22.97
C SER A 175 -9.17 8.33 -22.83
N ARG A 176 -10.00 8.65 -21.83
CA ARG A 176 -10.52 10.00 -21.59
C ARG A 176 -9.57 10.87 -20.76
N SER A 177 -8.69 10.26 -19.95
CA SER A 177 -7.62 10.98 -19.23
C SER A 177 -6.62 11.67 -20.16
N GLY A 178 -6.54 11.22 -21.42
CA GLY A 178 -5.64 11.77 -22.43
C GLY A 178 -4.19 11.30 -22.26
N SER A 179 -3.29 11.87 -23.05
CA SER A 179 -1.88 11.44 -23.09
C SER A 179 -0.95 12.23 -22.14
N THR A 180 -1.39 13.37 -21.64
CA THR A 180 -0.51 14.39 -21.03
C THR A 180 -0.66 14.57 -19.53
N LEU A 181 -1.80 14.17 -18.97
CA LEU A 181 -2.09 14.41 -17.56
C LEU A 181 -1.61 13.23 -16.68
N PRO A 182 -1.10 13.53 -15.47
CA PRO A 182 -0.70 12.49 -14.53
C PRO A 182 -1.91 11.71 -14.03
N LEU A 183 -1.74 10.40 -13.86
CA LEU A 183 -2.75 9.48 -13.35
C LEU A 183 -2.47 9.11 -11.89
N LYS A 184 -3.55 9.06 -11.10
CA LYS A 184 -3.57 8.51 -9.76
C LYS A 184 -4.43 7.25 -9.78
N ILE A 185 -3.81 6.09 -9.60
CA ILE A 185 -4.47 4.80 -9.80
C ILE A 185 -4.36 3.99 -8.52
N SER A 186 -5.49 3.50 -8.02
CA SER A 186 -5.59 2.47 -7.01
C SER A 186 -6.19 1.22 -7.64
N VAL A 187 -5.55 0.07 -7.41
CA VAL A 187 -6.01 -1.22 -7.92
C VAL A 187 -6.00 -2.20 -6.77
N ARG A 188 -7.15 -2.83 -6.51
CA ARG A 188 -7.40 -3.71 -5.38
C ARG A 188 -7.92 -5.04 -5.89
N PHE A 189 -7.18 -6.11 -5.61
CA PHE A 189 -7.45 -7.47 -6.04
C PHE A 189 -7.60 -8.36 -4.80
N PHE A 190 -8.84 -8.55 -4.36
CA PHE A 190 -9.18 -9.45 -3.26
C PHE A 190 -9.65 -10.77 -3.85
N ASP A 191 -8.99 -11.86 -3.45
CA ASP A 191 -9.24 -13.21 -3.96
C ASP A 191 -9.19 -13.34 -5.49
N ALA A 192 -8.41 -12.47 -6.14
CA ALA A 192 -8.26 -12.53 -7.58
C ALA A 192 -7.76 -13.92 -7.99
N PRO A 193 -8.50 -14.60 -8.86
CA PRO A 193 -8.10 -15.91 -9.36
C PRO A 193 -6.79 -15.78 -10.15
N SER A 194 -6.17 -16.93 -10.45
CA SER A 194 -4.88 -16.96 -11.13
C SER A 194 -4.83 -16.00 -12.34
N PRO A 195 -3.68 -15.35 -12.63
CA PRO A 195 -3.55 -14.37 -13.72
C PRO A 195 -3.98 -14.87 -15.11
N SER A 196 -4.18 -16.18 -15.25
CA SER A 196 -4.71 -16.85 -16.44
C SER A 196 -6.20 -16.62 -16.69
N GLN A 197 -6.95 -16.01 -15.76
CA GLN A 197 -8.34 -15.64 -16.05
C GLN A 197 -8.40 -14.48 -17.05
N LEU A 198 -9.27 -14.67 -18.06
CA LEU A 198 -9.18 -14.00 -19.37
C LEU A 198 -9.31 -12.47 -19.36
N GLY A 199 -9.81 -11.82 -18.30
CA GLY A 199 -9.96 -10.35 -18.30
C GLY A 199 -9.06 -9.57 -17.35
N LEU A 200 -8.52 -10.20 -16.30
CA LEU A 200 -7.58 -9.50 -15.40
C LEU A 200 -6.30 -9.12 -16.14
N SER A 201 -5.78 -10.03 -16.96
CA SER A 201 -4.60 -9.78 -17.79
C SER A 201 -4.79 -8.59 -18.72
N GLU A 202 -5.96 -8.48 -19.36
CA GLU A 202 -6.30 -7.35 -20.25
C GLU A 202 -6.40 -6.03 -19.50
N CYS A 203 -6.95 -6.02 -18.28
CA CYS A 203 -6.99 -4.83 -17.43
C CYS A 203 -5.58 -4.38 -17.03
N LEU A 204 -4.74 -5.32 -16.60
CA LEU A 204 -3.34 -5.04 -16.24
C LEU A 204 -2.53 -4.55 -17.45
N LEU A 205 -2.79 -5.08 -18.64
CA LEU A 205 -2.20 -4.60 -19.89
C LEU A 205 -2.65 -3.18 -20.22
N ALA A 206 -3.95 -2.90 -20.14
CA ALA A 206 -4.47 -1.54 -20.37
C ALA A 206 -3.87 -0.53 -19.40
N LEU A 207 -3.71 -0.89 -18.11
CA LEU A 207 -2.99 -0.06 -17.14
C LEU A 207 -1.53 0.14 -17.57
N ALA A 208 -0.83 -0.94 -17.92
CA ALA A 208 0.57 -0.91 -18.30
C ALA A 208 0.86 -0.02 -19.52
N GLU A 209 -0.09 0.10 -20.46
CA GLU A 209 0.00 1.00 -21.62
C GLU A 209 0.10 2.48 -21.20
N HIS A 210 -0.43 2.83 -20.03
CA HIS A 210 -0.44 4.19 -19.48
C HIS A 210 0.65 4.44 -18.41
N LYS A 211 1.63 3.53 -18.28
CA LYS A 211 2.70 3.60 -17.25
C LYS A 211 3.47 4.93 -17.20
N SER A 212 3.60 5.61 -18.33
CA SER A 212 4.32 6.88 -18.42
C SER A 212 3.61 8.04 -17.71
N GLN A 213 2.32 7.88 -17.43
CA GLN A 213 1.47 8.88 -16.80
C GLN A 213 1.31 8.68 -15.31
N TRP A 214 1.65 7.50 -14.78
CA TRP A 214 1.43 7.19 -13.38
C TRP A 214 2.22 8.14 -12.48
N GLN A 215 1.50 8.93 -11.68
CA GLN A 215 2.07 9.78 -10.63
C GLN A 215 1.93 9.09 -9.27
N GLU A 216 0.76 8.53 -9.00
CA GLU A 216 0.48 7.75 -7.80
C GLU A 216 -0.08 6.39 -8.19
N LEU A 217 0.54 5.33 -7.69
CA LEU A 217 0.09 3.97 -7.93
C LEU A 217 -0.06 3.24 -6.60
N THR A 218 -1.27 2.79 -6.31
CA THR A 218 -1.60 1.91 -5.19
C THR A 218 -2.02 0.56 -5.74
N VAL A 219 -1.34 -0.53 -5.34
CA VAL A 219 -1.66 -1.89 -5.77
C VAL A 219 -1.84 -2.76 -4.56
N ASN A 220 -3.08 -3.05 -4.19
CA ASN A 220 -3.43 -4.02 -3.16
C ASN A 220 -3.76 -5.35 -3.84
N VAL A 221 -2.97 -6.38 -3.60
CA VAL A 221 -3.19 -7.73 -4.13
C VAL A 221 -3.32 -8.73 -2.99
N TYR A 222 -4.11 -9.77 -3.19
CA TYR A 222 -4.08 -10.91 -2.27
C TYR A 222 -2.74 -11.65 -2.39
N GLU A 223 -2.30 -11.97 -3.61
CA GLU A 223 -1.02 -12.66 -3.89
C GLU A 223 -0.04 -11.81 -4.69
N CYS A 224 1.27 -11.92 -4.40
CA CYS A 224 2.32 -11.24 -5.17
C CYS A 224 2.30 -11.54 -6.68
N ARG A 225 1.75 -12.68 -7.13
CA ARG A 225 1.80 -13.10 -8.54
C ARG A 225 1.12 -12.11 -9.48
N ALA A 226 -0.01 -11.52 -9.06
CA ALA A 226 -0.71 -10.52 -9.86
C ALA A 226 0.14 -9.24 -10.01
N PHE A 227 0.77 -8.81 -8.92
CA PHE A 227 1.74 -7.71 -8.95
C PHE A 227 2.91 -8.02 -9.88
N GLU A 228 3.54 -9.19 -9.73
CA GLU A 228 4.64 -9.59 -10.61
C GLU A 228 4.23 -9.67 -12.07
N TYR A 229 3.02 -10.14 -12.36
CA TYR A 229 2.47 -10.17 -13.72
C TYR A 229 2.33 -8.77 -14.29
N LEU A 230 1.70 -7.83 -13.58
CA LEU A 230 1.56 -6.43 -14.00
C LEU A 230 2.92 -5.84 -14.40
N PHE A 231 3.92 -5.97 -13.53
CA PHE A 231 5.24 -5.41 -13.82
C PHE A 231 6.02 -6.19 -14.88
N THR A 232 5.81 -7.50 -14.99
CA THR A 232 6.41 -8.28 -16.09
C THR A 232 5.83 -7.84 -17.43
N SER A 233 4.52 -7.59 -17.50
CA SER A 233 3.84 -7.07 -18.68
C SER A 233 4.28 -5.64 -19.03
N VAL A 234 4.51 -4.79 -18.04
CA VAL A 234 5.11 -3.46 -18.25
C VAL A 234 6.52 -3.55 -18.86
N ASN A 235 7.30 -4.57 -18.44
CA ASN A 235 8.69 -4.76 -18.88
C ASN A 235 8.80 -5.46 -20.24
N SER A 236 7.89 -6.37 -20.59
CA SER A 236 7.97 -7.18 -21.81
C SER A 236 7.78 -6.35 -23.09
N GLY A 237 7.10 -5.19 -23.01
CA GLY A 237 6.91 -4.28 -24.13
C GLY A 237 8.18 -3.53 -24.59
N ASN A 238 9.26 -3.52 -23.80
CA ASN A 238 10.45 -2.68 -24.04
C ASN A 238 11.69 -3.49 -24.48
N LEU A 239 11.52 -4.46 -25.39
CA LEU A 239 12.59 -5.37 -25.85
C LEU A 239 13.72 -4.71 -26.68
N GLY A 240 13.80 -3.38 -26.83
CA GLY A 240 14.78 -2.77 -27.74
C GLY A 240 15.30 -1.36 -27.43
N LEU A 241 14.86 -0.71 -26.35
CA LEU A 241 15.31 0.65 -26.01
C LEU A 241 15.77 0.69 -24.55
N GLU A 242 17.06 0.45 -24.32
CA GLU A 242 17.68 0.37 -22.99
C GLU A 242 17.74 1.70 -22.20
N THR A 243 17.12 2.78 -22.69
CA THR A 243 17.40 4.14 -22.19
C THR A 243 16.20 4.90 -21.63
N GLU A 244 14.97 4.39 -21.73
CA GLU A 244 13.79 5.12 -21.23
C GLU A 244 13.36 4.63 -19.84
N PHE A 245 13.26 5.56 -18.89
CA PHE A 245 12.64 5.31 -17.58
C PHE A 245 11.18 4.86 -17.79
N LEU A 246 10.83 3.70 -17.24
CA LEU A 246 9.48 3.14 -17.41
C LEU A 246 8.38 3.96 -16.71
N PHE A 247 8.73 4.66 -15.63
CA PHE A 247 7.80 5.38 -14.78
C PHE A 247 8.30 6.82 -14.51
N PRO A 248 8.37 7.68 -15.54
CA PRO A 248 9.01 8.99 -15.44
C PRO A 248 8.29 9.96 -14.49
N LEU A 249 6.99 9.78 -14.26
CA LEU A 249 6.17 10.63 -13.40
C LEU A 249 5.87 10.05 -12.02
N LEU A 250 6.25 8.79 -11.74
CA LEU A 250 5.83 8.09 -10.53
C LEU A 250 6.49 8.72 -9.29
N GLU A 251 5.67 9.28 -8.42
CA GLU A 251 6.05 9.99 -7.18
C GLU A 251 5.68 9.20 -5.93
N LYS A 252 4.56 8.48 -5.96
CA LYS A 252 4.08 7.62 -4.88
C LYS A 252 3.81 6.20 -5.39
N LEU A 253 4.39 5.22 -4.70
CA LEU A 253 4.09 3.81 -4.91
C LEU A 253 3.67 3.17 -3.59
N GLU A 254 2.48 2.59 -3.58
CA GLU A 254 1.93 1.87 -2.46
C GLU A 254 1.61 0.44 -2.90
N ILE A 255 2.17 -0.53 -2.19
CA ILE A 255 1.93 -1.94 -2.45
C ILE A 255 1.22 -2.49 -1.21
N GLY A 256 0.09 -3.16 -1.38
CA GLY A 256 -0.60 -3.95 -0.36
C GLY A 256 -0.57 -5.41 -0.76
N ILE A 257 -0.15 -6.32 0.13
CA ILE A 257 -0.13 -7.76 -0.15
C ILE A 257 -0.76 -8.47 1.05
N CYS A 258 -1.90 -9.14 0.84
CA CYS A 258 -2.70 -9.70 1.94
C CYS A 258 -2.34 -11.15 2.35
N SER A 259 -1.88 -12.02 1.43
CA SER A 259 -1.55 -13.45 1.68
C SER A 259 -0.18 -13.75 2.32
N ARG A 260 -0.06 -14.04 3.63
CA ARG A 260 1.21 -14.08 4.43
C ARG A 260 2.41 -14.85 3.84
N VAL A 261 2.21 -15.68 2.82
CA VAL A 261 3.21 -16.60 2.26
C VAL A 261 4.06 -15.96 1.17
N SER A 262 3.63 -14.84 0.59
CA SER A 262 4.29 -14.26 -0.58
C SER A 262 5.13 -13.02 -0.23
N SER A 263 6.42 -13.05 -0.54
CA SER A 263 7.29 -11.88 -0.47
C SER A 263 7.47 -11.27 -1.86
N LEU A 264 7.62 -9.95 -1.92
CA LEU A 264 7.97 -9.28 -3.16
C LEU A 264 9.44 -9.56 -3.47
N ARG A 265 9.74 -10.00 -4.69
CA ARG A 265 11.14 -10.22 -5.11
C ARG A 265 11.92 -8.91 -5.03
N PRO A 266 13.04 -8.84 -4.28
CA PRO A 266 13.85 -7.62 -4.15
C PRO A 266 14.31 -7.05 -5.51
N SER A 267 14.62 -7.93 -6.45
CA SER A 267 15.03 -7.54 -7.81
C SER A 267 13.93 -6.84 -8.61
N LEU A 268 12.66 -7.15 -8.35
CA LEU A 268 11.54 -6.46 -9.00
C LEU A 268 11.38 -5.05 -8.43
N LEU A 269 11.41 -4.91 -7.11
CA LEU A 269 11.33 -3.61 -6.45
C LEU A 269 12.48 -2.70 -6.87
N SER A 270 13.70 -3.23 -6.89
CA SER A 270 14.89 -2.51 -7.36
C SER A 270 14.69 -1.98 -8.80
N LYS A 271 14.17 -2.81 -9.72
CA LYS A 271 13.85 -2.38 -11.09
C LYS A 271 12.82 -1.25 -11.11
N ILE A 272 11.75 -1.33 -10.32
CA ILE A 272 10.72 -0.29 -10.28
C ILE A 272 11.32 1.03 -9.83
N VAL A 273 12.07 1.01 -8.72
CA VAL A 273 12.65 2.21 -8.11
C VAL A 273 13.68 2.85 -9.04
N VAL A 274 14.57 2.06 -9.66
CA VAL A 274 15.55 2.57 -10.65
C VAL A 274 14.86 3.21 -11.86
N ASN A 275 13.70 2.68 -12.26
CA ASN A 275 12.89 3.21 -13.37
C ASN A 275 11.94 4.35 -12.98
N SER A 276 11.96 4.77 -11.71
CA SER A 276 11.06 5.80 -11.17
C SER A 276 11.87 6.96 -10.57
N PRO A 277 12.48 7.82 -11.40
CA PRO A 277 13.40 8.85 -10.93
C PRO A 277 12.73 9.90 -10.03
N ARG A 278 11.40 10.01 -10.05
CA ARG A 278 10.63 10.93 -9.20
C ARG A 278 10.05 10.28 -7.95
N LEU A 279 10.30 8.99 -7.71
CA LEU A 279 9.70 8.27 -6.61
C LEU A 279 10.20 8.84 -5.27
N ARG A 280 9.26 9.35 -4.48
CA ARG A 280 9.49 10.02 -3.19
C ARG A 280 8.85 9.28 -2.04
N THR A 281 7.69 8.67 -2.28
CA THR A 281 6.93 7.95 -1.25
C THR A 281 6.79 6.48 -1.64
N LEU A 282 7.19 5.60 -0.73
CA LEU A 282 7.09 4.16 -0.90
C LEU A 282 6.43 3.54 0.33
N TYR A 283 5.34 2.80 0.11
CA TYR A 283 4.70 1.98 1.13
C TYR A 283 4.81 0.51 0.75
N LEU A 284 5.36 -0.31 1.66
CA LEU A 284 5.50 -1.75 1.51
C LEU A 284 4.81 -2.46 2.68
N PRO A 285 3.84 -3.34 2.41
CA PRO A 285 2.95 -3.96 3.40
C PRO A 285 3.59 -5.20 4.04
N ARG A 286 4.83 -5.49 3.69
CA ARG A 286 5.46 -6.78 3.96
C ARG A 286 6.95 -6.69 4.11
N SER A 287 7.48 -7.86 4.48
CA SER A 287 8.89 -8.18 4.62
C SER A 287 9.75 -7.51 3.56
N PHE A 288 10.24 -6.31 3.88
CA PHE A 288 11.31 -5.67 3.16
C PHE A 288 12.59 -6.23 3.73
N GLU A 289 13.17 -7.20 3.03
CA GLU A 289 14.48 -7.72 3.38
C GLU A 289 15.54 -6.81 2.79
N ALA A 290 16.23 -6.04 3.64
CA ALA A 290 17.46 -5.35 3.23
C ALA A 290 18.55 -6.39 3.01
N THR A 291 18.42 -7.14 1.93
CA THR A 291 19.49 -7.98 1.41
C THR A 291 20.60 -7.06 0.91
N SER A 292 21.81 -7.60 0.87
CA SER A 292 22.98 -6.97 0.25
C SER A 292 22.80 -6.60 -1.23
N THR A 293 21.65 -6.93 -1.84
CA THR A 293 21.36 -6.61 -3.24
C THR A 293 21.02 -5.14 -3.48
N PHE A 294 20.53 -4.42 -2.47
CA PHE A 294 20.23 -2.99 -2.66
C PHE A 294 21.51 -2.18 -2.72
N ARG A 295 21.78 -1.61 -3.90
CA ARG A 295 22.89 -0.67 -4.05
C ARG A 295 22.51 0.66 -3.39
N LYS A 296 23.49 1.32 -2.78
CA LYS A 296 23.33 2.65 -2.12
C LYS A 296 22.68 3.73 -3.00
N SER A 297 22.60 3.52 -4.31
CA SER A 297 22.04 4.47 -5.28
C SER A 297 20.59 4.25 -5.66
N GLU A 298 19.96 3.15 -5.26
CA GLU A 298 18.63 2.78 -5.75
C GLU A 298 17.54 3.70 -5.18
N PHE A 299 17.55 3.97 -3.88
CA PHE A 299 16.49 4.75 -3.20
C PHE A 299 16.90 6.21 -2.92
N LYS A 300 17.81 6.76 -3.72
CA LYS A 300 18.43 8.08 -3.48
C LYS A 300 17.44 9.25 -3.40
N ASN A 301 16.26 9.13 -4.04
CA ASN A 301 15.26 10.19 -4.13
C ASN A 301 14.10 10.01 -3.12
N LEU A 302 14.11 8.91 -2.36
CA LEU A 302 13.02 8.58 -1.45
C LEU A 302 13.04 9.52 -0.23
N THR A 303 11.91 10.14 0.06
CA THR A 303 11.71 11.04 1.20
C THR A 303 10.78 10.45 2.26
N SER A 304 9.86 9.56 1.88
CA SER A 304 8.96 8.88 2.81
C SER A 304 8.97 7.38 2.54
N LEU A 305 9.19 6.59 3.59
CA LEU A 305 9.19 5.13 3.53
C LEU A 305 8.34 4.57 4.66
N THR A 306 7.36 3.76 4.30
CA THR A 306 6.57 2.98 5.24
C THR A 306 6.76 1.50 4.97
N LEU A 307 7.16 0.76 5.99
CA LEU A 307 7.39 -0.68 5.98
C LEU A 307 6.50 -1.32 7.02
N GLU A 308 5.65 -2.25 6.63
CA GLU A 308 4.92 -3.06 7.62
C GLU A 308 5.85 -4.04 8.32
N CYS A 309 6.87 -4.56 7.63
CA CYS A 309 7.87 -5.42 8.26
C CYS A 309 9.24 -5.23 7.63
N TYR A 310 10.24 -4.84 8.42
CA TYR A 310 11.62 -4.67 8.01
C TYR A 310 12.47 -5.88 8.47
N PHE A 311 13.02 -6.62 7.52
CA PHE A 311 13.97 -7.71 7.77
C PHE A 311 15.38 -7.20 7.54
N GLY A 312 16.13 -7.02 8.62
CA GLY A 312 17.48 -6.47 8.54
C GLY A 312 18.20 -6.58 9.87
N ARG A 313 19.50 -6.26 9.90
CA ARG A 313 20.28 -6.28 11.15
C ARG A 313 20.39 -4.93 11.84
N SER A 314 20.29 -3.85 11.07
CA SER A 314 20.29 -2.49 11.58
C SER A 314 19.47 -1.58 10.68
N PHE A 315 18.90 -0.53 11.27
CA PHE A 315 18.35 0.60 10.53
C PHE A 315 19.42 1.38 9.77
N GLY A 316 20.70 1.26 10.14
CA GLY A 316 21.81 1.90 9.43
C GLY A 316 21.84 1.51 7.95
N CYS A 317 21.73 0.22 7.62
CA CYS A 317 21.73 -0.23 6.22
C CYS A 317 20.58 0.38 5.40
N LEU A 318 19.38 0.45 6.00
CA LEU A 318 18.20 1.05 5.37
C LEU A 318 18.41 2.56 5.11
N LEU A 319 18.89 3.27 6.13
CA LEU A 319 19.15 4.71 6.07
C LEU A 319 20.32 5.05 5.13
N GLU A 320 21.29 4.16 4.98
CA GLU A 320 22.37 4.30 4.00
C GLU A 320 21.86 4.23 2.56
N ALA A 321 20.86 3.37 2.29
CA ALA A 321 20.23 3.26 0.98
C ALA A 321 19.31 4.45 0.66
N CYS A 322 18.80 5.14 1.68
CA CYS A 322 17.84 6.24 1.56
C CYS A 322 18.38 7.55 2.15
N PRO A 323 19.40 8.19 1.53
CA PRO A 323 20.10 9.35 2.11
C PRO A 323 19.24 10.62 2.26
N LEU A 324 18.14 10.74 1.51
CA LEU A 324 17.20 11.88 1.54
C LEU A 324 15.93 11.59 2.36
N LEU A 325 15.86 10.45 3.05
CA LEU A 325 14.68 10.03 3.79
C LEU A 325 14.33 11.02 4.91
N GLN A 326 13.11 11.52 4.94
CA GLN A 326 12.60 12.46 5.95
C GLN A 326 11.66 11.75 6.92
N ASP A 327 10.83 10.85 6.40
CA ASP A 327 9.83 10.11 7.16
C ASP A 327 10.09 8.61 7.02
N LEU A 328 10.27 7.94 8.15
CA LEU A 328 10.42 6.48 8.21
C LEU A 328 9.39 5.91 9.19
N ASP A 329 8.49 5.07 8.69
CA ASP A 329 7.57 4.30 9.49
C ASP A 329 7.86 2.80 9.31
N VAL A 330 8.20 2.12 10.40
CA VAL A 330 8.43 0.67 10.40
C VAL A 330 7.55 0.04 11.44
N ARG A 331 6.53 -0.71 11.01
CA ARG A 331 5.62 -1.39 11.93
C ARG A 331 6.32 -2.52 12.66
N ASP A 332 6.90 -3.49 11.96
CA ASP A 332 7.62 -4.60 12.58
C ASP A 332 9.11 -4.61 12.19
N PHE A 333 10.01 -4.92 13.13
CA PHE A 333 11.42 -5.17 12.84
C PHE A 333 11.81 -6.62 13.16
N VAL A 334 12.30 -7.34 12.15
CA VAL A 334 12.73 -8.73 12.27
C VAL A 334 14.25 -8.81 12.01
N PRO A 335 15.03 -9.38 12.93
CA PRO A 335 16.48 -9.46 12.76
C PRO A 335 16.85 -10.39 11.60
N GLY A 336 17.68 -9.89 10.68
CA GLY A 336 18.27 -10.68 9.60
C GLY A 336 19.42 -11.59 10.06
N SER A 337 19.72 -12.63 9.28
CA SER A 337 20.71 -13.67 9.62
C SER A 337 22.15 -13.39 9.19
N ASP A 338 22.38 -12.36 8.38
CA ASP A 338 23.69 -12.09 7.78
C ASP A 338 24.78 -11.79 8.86
N HIS A 339 26.06 -11.75 8.51
CA HIS A 339 27.18 -11.47 9.44
C HIS A 339 28.08 -10.28 9.07
N GLN A 340 27.82 -9.56 7.98
CA GLN A 340 28.48 -8.29 7.63
C GLN A 340 28.55 -7.25 8.77
N GLU A 341 29.62 -6.46 8.76
CA GLU A 341 29.85 -5.33 9.67
C GLU A 341 28.77 -4.24 9.48
N LEU A 342 28.33 -3.63 10.59
CA LEU A 342 27.28 -2.61 10.58
C LEU A 342 27.87 -1.24 10.19
N PRO A 343 27.33 -0.56 9.16
CA PRO A 343 27.81 0.78 8.82
C PRO A 343 27.44 1.78 9.91
N SER A 344 28.38 2.66 10.24
CA SER A 344 28.13 3.83 11.10
C SER A 344 27.52 4.94 10.27
N ILE A 345 26.24 5.23 10.49
CA ILE A 345 25.43 6.15 9.68
C ILE A 345 25.10 7.41 10.46
N TYR A 346 25.37 8.55 9.82
CA TYR A 346 24.99 9.87 10.27
C TYR A 346 23.97 10.44 9.28
N HIS A 347 22.69 10.35 9.61
CA HIS A 347 21.59 10.69 8.70
C HIS A 347 20.97 12.04 9.08
N THR A 348 21.13 13.03 8.21
CA THR A 348 20.76 14.42 8.50
C THR A 348 19.38 14.83 7.98
N HIS A 349 18.69 13.98 7.23
CA HIS A 349 17.39 14.36 6.65
C HIS A 349 16.20 13.80 7.41
N LEU A 350 16.39 12.71 8.17
CA LEU A 350 15.29 12.06 8.89
C LEU A 350 14.75 12.96 10.02
N ARG A 351 13.46 13.28 9.92
CA ARG A 351 12.71 14.15 10.85
C ARG A 351 11.69 13.37 11.67
N THR A 352 11.07 12.38 11.05
CA THR A 352 10.01 11.56 11.65
C THR A 352 10.44 10.10 11.65
N LEU A 353 10.35 9.46 12.81
CA LEU A 353 10.58 8.03 12.97
C LEU A 353 9.40 7.40 13.71
N THR A 354 8.71 6.47 13.06
CA THR A 354 7.66 5.65 13.68
C THR A 354 8.15 4.20 13.76
N ILE A 355 8.06 3.62 14.96
CA ILE A 355 8.37 2.22 15.24
C ILE A 355 7.08 1.60 15.79
N GLY A 356 6.34 0.87 14.96
CA GLY A 356 5.04 0.29 15.35
C GLY A 356 5.14 -0.85 16.34
N ARG A 357 6.28 -1.55 16.38
CA ARG A 357 6.51 -2.69 17.26
C ARG A 357 7.99 -2.88 17.50
N ILE A 358 8.37 -2.77 18.77
CA ILE A 358 9.67 -3.26 19.24
C ILE A 358 9.55 -4.78 19.46
N ASP A 359 10.06 -5.59 18.52
CA ASP A 359 10.15 -7.04 18.71
C ASP A 359 11.27 -7.35 19.72
N PRO A 360 10.98 -7.96 20.88
CA PRO A 360 12.01 -8.35 21.86
C PRO A 360 13.02 -9.37 21.30
N ARG A 361 12.68 -10.11 20.24
CA ARG A 361 13.60 -11.01 19.53
C ARG A 361 14.62 -10.29 18.67
N SER A 362 14.41 -9.00 18.37
CA SER A 362 15.37 -8.21 17.61
C SER A 362 16.75 -8.29 18.23
N THR A 363 17.80 -8.26 17.42
CA THR A 363 19.17 -8.29 17.94
C THR A 363 19.42 -7.04 18.79
N PRO A 364 20.11 -7.13 19.94
CA PRO A 364 20.52 -5.93 20.66
C PRO A 364 21.36 -5.05 19.75
N ASN A 365 21.36 -3.74 20.03
CA ASN A 365 22.16 -2.76 19.31
C ASN A 365 21.72 -2.44 17.87
N VAL A 366 20.46 -2.68 17.48
CA VAL A 366 19.93 -2.30 16.15
C VAL A 366 20.24 -0.84 15.79
N TRP A 367 20.25 0.01 16.82
CA TRP A 367 20.44 1.46 16.72
C TRP A 367 21.86 1.95 17.00
N GLN A 368 22.81 1.10 17.39
CA GLN A 368 24.12 1.57 17.90
C GLN A 368 24.89 2.40 16.88
N SER A 369 24.71 2.08 15.59
CA SER A 369 25.43 2.66 14.48
C SER A 369 24.69 3.83 13.84
N VAL A 370 23.51 4.22 14.35
CA VAL A 370 22.67 5.26 13.77
C VAL A 370 22.79 6.56 14.57
N ARG A 371 22.88 7.68 13.86
CA ARG A 371 22.83 9.04 14.42
C ARG A 371 21.86 9.89 13.60
N LEU A 372 20.89 10.51 14.26
CA LEU A 372 19.77 11.25 13.67
C LEU A 372 19.68 12.67 14.25
N PRO A 373 20.64 13.56 13.98
CA PRO A 373 20.70 14.90 14.59
C PRO A 373 19.44 15.76 14.38
N ASN A 374 18.71 15.53 13.29
CA ASN A 374 17.55 16.33 12.90
C ASN A 374 16.20 15.64 13.20
N LEU A 375 16.21 14.55 13.98
CA LEU A 375 14.98 13.88 14.39
C LEU A 375 14.16 14.80 15.30
N THR A 376 12.94 15.11 14.90
CA THR A 376 12.02 16.00 15.63
C THR A 376 10.78 15.30 16.15
N SER A 377 10.35 14.21 15.50
CA SER A 377 9.19 13.43 15.94
C SER A 377 9.57 11.95 16.02
N LEU A 378 9.26 11.33 17.16
CA LEU A 378 9.48 9.91 17.41
C LEU A 378 8.19 9.29 17.93
N LYS A 379 7.69 8.27 17.24
CA LYS A 379 6.55 7.47 17.67
C LYS A 379 6.98 6.03 17.91
N VAL A 380 6.65 5.49 19.08
CA VAL A 380 7.01 4.13 19.48
C VAL A 380 5.78 3.40 19.97
N ALA A 381 5.49 2.25 19.40
CA ALA A 381 4.44 1.36 19.85
C ALA A 381 5.01 0.01 20.29
N ILE A 382 4.38 -0.57 21.31
CA ILE A 382 4.89 -1.75 22.01
C ILE A 382 3.82 -2.85 21.93
N ASP A 383 4.11 -3.92 21.18
CA ASP A 383 3.15 -4.99 20.96
C ASP A 383 3.17 -6.02 22.10
N TYR A 384 2.00 -6.21 22.69
CA TYR A 384 1.70 -7.13 23.79
C TYR A 384 1.52 -8.59 23.34
N ARG A 385 1.27 -8.86 22.05
CA ARG A 385 0.98 -10.22 21.55
C ARG A 385 2.16 -11.18 21.70
N THR A 386 3.33 -10.65 22.04
CA THR A 386 4.56 -11.37 22.37
C THR A 386 4.65 -11.68 23.87
N LEU A 387 3.61 -12.31 24.44
CA LEU A 387 3.48 -12.68 25.87
C LEU A 387 4.59 -13.62 26.41
N HIS A 388 5.51 -14.08 25.56
CA HIS A 388 6.57 -15.01 25.94
C HIS A 388 7.91 -14.34 26.29
N PHE A 389 8.00 -13.01 26.18
CA PHE A 389 9.28 -12.32 26.39
C PHE A 389 9.39 -11.69 27.77
N SER A 390 10.62 -11.61 28.26
CA SER A 390 10.87 -11.02 29.56
C SER A 390 10.71 -9.50 29.47
N TYR A 391 10.18 -8.89 30.53
CA TYR A 391 10.11 -7.44 30.67
C TYR A 391 11.47 -6.75 30.43
N GLY A 392 12.56 -7.42 30.83
CA GLY A 392 13.92 -6.94 30.64
C GLY A 392 14.31 -6.77 29.17
N ASP A 393 13.81 -7.61 28.26
CA ASP A 393 14.12 -7.49 26.83
C ASP A 393 13.57 -6.21 26.22
N ILE A 394 12.34 -5.85 26.59
CA ILE A 394 11.69 -4.60 26.16
C ILE A 394 12.47 -3.40 26.69
N CYS A 395 12.82 -3.41 27.98
CA CYS A 395 13.62 -2.35 28.60
C CYS A 395 14.98 -2.19 27.92
N ASN A 396 15.65 -3.30 27.57
CA ASN A 396 16.91 -3.27 26.84
C ASN A 396 16.77 -2.60 25.46
N ARG A 397 15.68 -2.86 24.73
CA ARG A 397 15.44 -2.24 23.41
C ARG A 397 15.08 -0.76 23.51
N LEU A 398 14.33 -0.37 24.54
CA LEU A 398 14.09 1.04 24.83
C LEU A 398 15.38 1.75 25.23
N ASN A 399 16.26 1.10 25.99
CA ASN A 399 17.58 1.65 26.32
C ASN A 399 18.45 1.82 25.07
N ASP A 400 18.41 0.89 24.11
CA ASP A 400 19.10 1.03 22.82
C ASP A 400 18.60 2.26 22.04
N LEU A 401 17.27 2.45 21.99
CA LEU A 401 16.64 3.60 21.35
C LEU A 401 16.97 4.93 22.06
N ARG A 402 16.88 4.96 23.40
CA ARG A 402 17.30 6.09 24.24
C ARG A 402 18.75 6.47 23.95
N ARG A 403 19.64 5.49 23.91
CA ARG A 403 21.06 5.70 23.62
C ARG A 403 21.26 6.31 22.23
N MET A 404 20.51 5.86 21.22
CA MET A 404 20.55 6.45 19.88
C MET A 404 20.14 7.92 19.91
N ILE A 405 19.07 8.28 20.61
CA ILE A 405 18.58 9.67 20.73
C ILE A 405 19.65 10.55 21.40
N LEU A 406 20.18 10.12 22.55
CA LEU A 406 21.22 10.85 23.30
C LEU A 406 22.49 11.05 22.45
N LEU A 407 22.93 10.02 21.73
CA LEU A 407 24.11 10.10 20.86
C LEU A 407 23.87 10.95 19.62
N SER A 408 22.62 11.02 19.15
CA SER A 408 22.22 11.85 18.01
C SER A 408 22.20 13.34 18.35
N LYS A 409 22.08 13.68 19.65
CA LYS A 409 21.96 15.07 20.13
C LYS A 409 20.79 15.82 19.47
N CYS A 410 19.74 15.11 19.09
CA CYS A 410 18.52 15.72 18.55
C CYS A 410 17.65 16.30 19.66
N VAL A 411 16.72 17.18 19.27
CA VAL A 411 15.70 17.76 20.16
C VAL A 411 14.33 17.33 19.65
N LEU A 412 13.67 16.47 20.41
CA LEU A 412 12.35 15.98 20.05
C LEU A 412 11.31 17.07 20.33
N GLN A 413 10.53 17.40 19.32
CA GLN A 413 9.34 18.23 19.48
C GLN A 413 8.18 17.38 19.99
N GLU A 414 8.07 16.18 19.46
CA GLU A 414 7.00 15.23 19.75
C GLU A 414 7.59 13.84 20.02
N LEU A 415 7.18 13.26 21.14
CA LEU A 415 7.47 11.89 21.50
C LEU A 415 6.16 11.19 21.83
N HIS A 416 5.79 10.21 21.02
CA HIS A 416 4.55 9.45 21.18
C HIS A 416 4.88 8.03 21.59
N PHE A 417 4.20 7.57 22.61
CA PHE A 417 4.18 6.18 23.00
C PHE A 417 2.76 5.64 22.91
N ASP A 418 2.57 4.60 22.10
CA ASP A 418 1.29 3.91 22.00
C ASP A 418 1.40 2.51 22.64
N HIS A 419 0.30 2.08 23.24
CA HIS A 419 0.11 0.79 23.90
C HIS A 419 1.01 0.58 25.14
N LEU A 420 1.16 1.59 26.01
CA LEU A 420 2.08 1.54 27.16
C LEU A 420 1.58 0.82 28.42
N HIS A 421 0.38 0.24 28.42
CA HIS A 421 -0.18 -0.49 29.57
C HIS A 421 0.72 -1.58 30.20
N TRP A 422 1.81 -2.00 29.54
CA TRP A 422 2.80 -2.96 30.07
C TRP A 422 4.09 -2.33 30.59
N ILE A 423 4.37 -1.09 30.23
CA ILE A 423 5.58 -0.40 30.69
C ILE A 423 5.21 0.40 31.91
N SER A 424 5.95 0.18 32.98
CA SER A 424 5.74 0.96 34.18
C SER A 424 6.02 2.43 33.88
N GLN A 425 5.28 3.34 34.52
CA GLN A 425 5.55 4.76 34.42
C GLN A 425 7.01 5.09 34.77
N ILE A 426 7.64 4.30 35.65
CA ILE A 426 9.04 4.44 36.03
C ILE A 426 9.96 4.22 34.82
N ASP A 427 9.66 3.27 33.95
CA ASP A 427 10.48 2.97 32.77
C ASP A 427 10.29 4.01 31.66
N VAL A 428 9.09 4.59 31.53
CA VAL A 428 8.88 5.76 30.67
C VAL A 428 9.70 6.95 31.18
N VAL A 429 9.66 7.24 32.49
CA VAL A 429 10.47 8.30 33.10
C VAL A 429 11.97 8.03 32.91
N ALA A 430 12.40 6.78 33.09
CA ALA A 430 13.79 6.38 32.88
C ALA A 430 14.22 6.51 31.42
N PHE A 431 13.33 6.23 30.46
CA PHE A 431 13.59 6.46 29.04
C PHE A 431 13.79 7.96 28.74
N LEU A 432 12.91 8.81 29.28
CA LEU A 432 12.90 10.26 29.06
C LEU A 432 14.06 10.99 29.75
N GLU A 433 14.71 10.37 30.72
CA GLU A 433 15.80 11.00 31.47
C GLU A 433 16.97 11.38 30.53
N GLY A 434 17.27 12.68 30.48
CA GLY A 434 18.32 13.25 29.63
C GLY A 434 17.92 13.51 28.18
N ILE A 435 16.73 13.08 27.74
CA ILE A 435 16.22 13.37 26.39
C ILE A 435 15.57 14.76 26.38
N PRO A 436 16.06 15.72 25.57
CA PRO A 436 15.38 16.99 25.40
C PRO A 436 14.11 16.78 24.54
N THR A 437 12.95 16.81 25.18
CA THR A 437 11.64 16.74 24.52
C THR A 437 10.76 17.94 24.89
N LYS A 438 9.95 18.45 23.95
CA LYS A 438 8.95 19.51 24.22
C LYS A 438 7.60 18.95 24.61
N SER A 439 7.18 17.85 23.98
CA SER A 439 5.90 17.19 24.21
C SER A 439 6.11 15.68 24.29
N CYS A 440 5.48 15.06 25.29
CA CYS A 440 5.41 13.61 25.43
C CYS A 440 3.94 13.23 25.50
N ILE A 441 3.51 12.30 24.65
CA ILE A 441 2.16 11.78 24.58
C ILE A 441 2.22 10.28 24.81
N VAL A 442 1.40 9.79 25.72
CA VAL A 442 1.30 8.39 26.12
C VAL A 442 -0.15 7.96 25.96
N ASP A 443 -0.40 6.98 25.07
CA ASP A 443 -1.73 6.45 24.78
C ASP A 443 -2.75 7.55 24.42
N GLY A 444 -2.30 8.54 23.66
CA GLY A 444 -3.11 9.69 23.22
C GLY A 444 -3.30 10.79 24.27
N LEU A 445 -2.73 10.66 25.47
CA LEU A 445 -2.81 11.66 26.54
C LEU A 445 -1.46 12.36 26.76
N PRO A 446 -1.44 13.67 27.04
CA PRO A 446 -0.20 14.35 27.45
C PRO A 446 0.40 13.70 28.71
N PHE A 447 1.71 13.44 28.70
CA PHE A 447 2.44 12.89 29.83
C PHE A 447 3.15 14.01 30.60
N GLU A 448 2.64 14.31 31.80
CA GLU A 448 3.26 15.27 32.71
C GLU A 448 4.27 14.55 33.61
N ARG A 449 5.52 15.04 33.61
CA ARG A 449 6.55 14.53 34.51
C ARG A 449 6.22 15.05 35.91
N ALA A 450 5.98 14.13 36.85
CA ALA A 450 5.93 14.52 38.26
C ALA A 450 7.33 14.98 38.67
N ASP A 451 7.43 16.26 39.07
CA ASP A 451 8.67 16.88 39.56
C ASP A 451 9.18 16.26 40.87
#